data_AF-B1C9I8-F1
#
_entry.id   AF-B1C9I8-F1
#
_cell.length_a   1.000
_cell.length_b   1.000
_cell.length_c   1.000
_cell.angle_alpha   90.00
_cell.angle_beta   90.00
_cell.angle_gamma   90.00
#
_symmetry.space_group_name_H-M   'P 1'
#
loop_
_entity.id
_entity.type
_entity.pdbx_description
1 polymer ?
#
loop_
_entity_poly.entity_id
_entity_poly.type
_entity_poly.pdbx_seq_one_letter_code
_entity_poly.pdbx_strand_id
1 'polypeptide(L)'
;METLERGALKYLPALEEIIIPEKVTSVGDACFQNCTNLKKIVFMGANATIGTDVFKNTSSDLAIYAHTGKDGSLIPIYTYFEAQKAANPSWTFGSICHGPDEVAGSKVEPTCGVDGTISFEPGNCTCGNVLTERVTFALPATQKHTFDKTVISKEATCTVKGSKHRECSVCGDKEDGSDVDIPMLAHTYAEIIDTPATCTEEGSKHSECSVCNTKKENSDEKIGVLPHTFDKEVVDKEATYTEEGSKHTECSVCGTKKEGSDVVIPKIVKEEDKNNNNNGDSTSNGSTVTKTGSDKTAVNNPQTSDEMNMVLYVLLGLVSLGAVGTVGYKLKKRNI
;
A
#
# COMPACT_ATOMS: atom_id res chain seq x y z
N MET A 1 -25.74 -10.97 -36.31
CA MET A 1 -25.87 -9.97 -37.37
C MET A 1 -26.20 -8.67 -36.67
N GLU A 2 -25.29 -7.71 -36.67
CA GLU A 2 -25.39 -6.47 -35.91
C GLU A 2 -25.58 -5.28 -36.86
N THR A 3 -26.37 -4.29 -36.43
CA THR A 3 -26.65 -3.08 -37.19
C THR A 3 -26.25 -1.86 -36.38
N LEU A 4 -25.47 -0.96 -36.98
CA LEU A 4 -25.34 0.40 -36.47
C LEU A 4 -26.54 1.19 -36.98
N GLU A 5 -27.45 1.54 -36.09
CA GLU A 5 -28.70 2.21 -36.47
C GLU A 5 -28.46 3.61 -37.07
N ARG A 6 -29.50 4.14 -37.71
CA ARG A 6 -29.52 5.49 -38.26
C ARG A 6 -29.07 6.51 -37.21
N GLY A 7 -28.02 7.25 -37.51
CA GLY A 7 -27.49 8.30 -36.64
C GLY A 7 -26.96 7.81 -35.28
N ALA A 8 -26.70 6.51 -35.11
CA ALA A 8 -26.28 5.94 -33.82
C ALA A 8 -25.04 6.63 -33.22
N LEU A 9 -24.14 7.12 -34.08
CA LEU A 9 -22.86 7.72 -33.71
C LEU A 9 -22.73 9.16 -34.22
N LYS A 10 -23.86 9.86 -34.35
CA LYS A 10 -23.94 11.23 -34.87
C LYS A 10 -23.44 12.24 -33.83
N TYR A 11 -22.78 13.31 -34.28
CA TYR A 11 -22.29 14.42 -33.43
C TYR A 11 -21.32 14.00 -32.31
N LEU A 12 -20.37 13.10 -32.60
CA LEU A 12 -19.32 12.73 -31.65
C LEU A 12 -18.02 13.50 -31.95
N PRO A 13 -17.79 14.68 -31.34
CA PRO A 13 -16.62 15.51 -31.65
C PRO A 13 -15.32 14.92 -31.10
N ALA A 14 -15.36 13.95 -30.20
CA ALA A 14 -14.16 13.27 -29.69
C ALA A 14 -13.80 12.00 -30.49
N LEU A 15 -14.66 11.58 -31.42
CA LEU A 15 -14.43 10.37 -32.20
C LEU A 15 -13.41 10.66 -33.29
N GLU A 16 -12.18 10.16 -33.12
CA GLU A 16 -11.09 10.33 -34.09
C GLU A 16 -10.91 9.10 -34.99
N GLU A 17 -11.07 7.91 -34.41
CA GLU A 17 -10.88 6.63 -35.10
C GLU A 17 -11.94 5.61 -34.65
N ILE A 18 -12.39 4.74 -35.55
CA ILE A 18 -13.29 3.63 -35.21
C ILE A 18 -13.03 2.38 -36.07
N ILE A 19 -13.15 1.21 -35.45
CA ILE A 19 -13.13 -0.09 -36.12
C ILE A 19 -14.56 -0.64 -36.09
N ILE A 20 -15.08 -0.97 -37.27
CA ILE A 20 -16.36 -1.63 -37.49
C ILE A 20 -16.11 -3.14 -37.57
N PRO A 21 -16.53 -3.92 -36.56
CA PRO A 21 -16.28 -5.35 -36.51
C PRO A 21 -16.99 -6.13 -37.63
N GLU A 22 -16.51 -7.34 -37.94
CA GLU A 22 -17.07 -8.22 -38.98
C GLU A 22 -18.55 -8.57 -38.79
N LYS A 23 -19.00 -8.60 -37.54
CA LYS A 23 -20.39 -8.92 -37.19
C LYS A 23 -21.39 -7.83 -37.57
N VAL A 24 -20.90 -6.60 -37.80
CA VAL A 24 -21.72 -5.47 -38.26
C VAL A 24 -21.98 -5.64 -39.74
N THR A 25 -23.24 -5.85 -40.09
CA THR A 25 -23.68 -6.07 -41.48
C THR A 25 -24.49 -4.91 -42.03
N SER A 26 -24.76 -3.87 -41.24
CA SER A 26 -25.45 -2.68 -41.71
C SER A 26 -25.00 -1.43 -40.94
N VAL A 27 -24.76 -0.35 -41.67
CA VAL A 27 -24.49 0.99 -41.17
C VAL A 27 -25.60 1.91 -41.69
N GLY A 28 -26.49 2.33 -40.81
CA GLY A 28 -27.66 3.12 -41.14
C GLY A 28 -27.34 4.55 -41.58
N ASP A 29 -28.36 5.24 -42.11
CA ASP A 29 -28.21 6.60 -42.61
C ASP A 29 -27.59 7.54 -41.57
N ALA A 30 -26.73 8.45 -42.02
CA ALA A 30 -26.11 9.49 -41.20
C ALA A 30 -25.40 8.98 -39.93
N CYS A 31 -24.98 7.71 -39.90
CA CYS A 31 -24.45 7.07 -38.69
C CYS A 31 -23.31 7.86 -38.02
N PHE A 32 -22.37 8.41 -38.80
CA PHE A 32 -21.23 9.20 -38.32
C PHE A 32 -21.34 10.69 -38.68
N GLN A 33 -22.54 11.17 -39.02
CA GLN A 33 -22.72 12.54 -39.47
C GLN A 33 -22.27 13.55 -38.40
N ASN A 34 -21.56 14.60 -38.82
CA ASN A 34 -20.96 15.63 -37.96
C ASN A 34 -19.95 15.12 -36.91
N CYS A 35 -19.34 13.94 -37.11
CA CYS A 35 -18.13 13.55 -36.37
C CYS A 35 -16.91 14.26 -36.98
N THR A 36 -16.77 15.55 -36.69
CA THR A 36 -15.82 16.45 -37.37
C THR A 36 -14.35 16.05 -37.18
N ASN A 37 -14.03 15.31 -36.12
CA ASN A 37 -12.68 14.82 -35.85
C ASN A 37 -12.44 13.38 -36.32
N LEU A 38 -13.44 12.70 -36.89
CA LEU A 38 -13.29 11.33 -37.38
C LEU A 38 -12.39 11.33 -38.62
N LYS A 39 -11.14 10.91 -38.44
CA LYS A 39 -10.08 10.88 -39.45
C LYS A 39 -9.83 9.48 -39.99
N LYS A 40 -10.18 8.44 -39.23
CA LYS A 40 -9.90 7.06 -39.63
C LYS A 40 -11.09 6.15 -39.32
N ILE A 41 -11.49 5.34 -40.28
CA ILE A 41 -12.46 4.28 -40.06
C ILE A 41 -11.99 3.00 -40.73
N VAL A 42 -12.18 1.88 -40.05
CA VAL A 42 -11.76 0.56 -40.53
C VAL A 42 -12.97 -0.37 -40.55
N PHE A 43 -13.24 -1.01 -41.68
CA PHE A 43 -14.29 -2.02 -41.82
C PHE A 43 -13.65 -3.40 -41.90
N MET A 44 -13.85 -4.22 -40.85
CA MET A 44 -13.37 -5.60 -40.84
C MET A 44 -14.27 -6.53 -41.67
N GLY A 45 -15.56 -6.22 -41.77
CA GLY A 45 -16.52 -7.00 -42.55
C GLY A 45 -16.64 -6.56 -44.00
N ALA A 46 -16.81 -7.52 -44.93
CA ALA A 46 -16.89 -7.26 -46.35
C ALA A 46 -18.29 -6.82 -46.85
N ASN A 47 -19.37 -7.11 -46.12
CA ASN A 47 -20.73 -7.04 -46.67
C ASN A 47 -21.66 -6.10 -45.90
N ALA A 48 -21.11 -5.14 -45.15
CA ALA A 48 -21.94 -4.18 -44.45
C ALA A 48 -22.69 -3.28 -45.43
N THR A 49 -24.03 -3.26 -45.40
CA THR A 49 -24.81 -2.31 -46.19
C THR A 49 -24.58 -0.90 -45.67
N ILE A 50 -24.32 0.07 -46.56
CA ILE A 50 -24.00 1.44 -46.18
C ILE A 50 -25.16 2.37 -46.52
N GLY A 51 -25.68 3.06 -45.52
CA GLY A 51 -26.74 4.05 -45.67
C GLY A 51 -26.28 5.34 -46.35
N THR A 52 -27.21 6.27 -46.49
CA THR A 52 -26.99 7.60 -47.05
C THR A 52 -26.35 8.55 -46.04
N ASP A 53 -25.59 9.55 -46.49
CA ASP A 53 -24.99 10.60 -45.64
C ASP A 53 -24.16 10.10 -44.44
N VAL A 54 -23.70 8.83 -44.45
CA VAL A 54 -23.03 8.15 -43.33
C VAL A 54 -21.86 8.98 -42.77
N PHE A 55 -21.03 9.57 -43.65
CA PHE A 55 -19.89 10.41 -43.28
C PHE A 55 -20.09 11.89 -43.61
N LYS A 56 -21.33 12.37 -43.64
CA LYS A 56 -21.60 13.78 -43.93
C LYS A 56 -21.01 14.68 -42.84
N ASN A 57 -20.24 15.69 -43.25
CA ASN A 57 -19.54 16.62 -42.34
C ASN A 57 -18.59 15.93 -41.35
N THR A 58 -17.95 14.82 -41.74
CA THR A 58 -16.79 14.27 -41.02
C THR A 58 -15.51 15.03 -41.40
N SER A 59 -14.35 14.56 -40.94
CA SER A 59 -13.07 15.16 -41.34
C SER A 59 -12.92 15.22 -42.87
N SER A 60 -12.35 16.32 -43.36
CA SER A 60 -11.99 16.46 -44.78
C SER A 60 -10.94 15.44 -45.22
N ASP A 61 -10.16 14.91 -44.29
CA ASP A 61 -9.03 14.02 -44.55
C ASP A 61 -9.35 12.58 -44.08
N LEU A 62 -10.63 12.19 -44.17
CA LEU A 62 -11.09 10.86 -43.75
C LEU A 62 -10.37 9.75 -44.55
N ALA A 63 -9.72 8.84 -43.82
CA ALA A 63 -9.14 7.63 -44.35
C ALA A 63 -10.04 6.44 -44.03
N ILE A 64 -10.54 5.78 -45.08
CA ILE A 64 -11.36 4.57 -44.98
C ILE A 64 -10.47 3.37 -45.28
N TYR A 65 -10.42 2.41 -44.37
CA TYR A 65 -9.71 1.15 -44.54
C TYR A 65 -10.72 0.02 -44.64
N ALA A 66 -10.77 -0.67 -45.77
CA ALA A 66 -11.63 -1.82 -45.93
C ALA A 66 -11.12 -2.75 -47.04
N HIS A 67 -11.69 -3.94 -47.10
CA HIS A 67 -11.57 -4.77 -48.30
C HIS A 67 -12.15 -4.02 -49.51
N THR A 68 -11.64 -4.19 -50.72
CA THR A 68 -12.20 -3.51 -51.93
C THR A 68 -13.27 -4.35 -52.61
N GLY A 69 -13.15 -5.67 -52.52
CA GLY A 69 -13.90 -6.61 -53.36
C GLY A 69 -13.04 -7.78 -53.81
N LYS A 70 -13.68 -8.81 -54.35
CA LYS A 70 -13.02 -9.99 -54.92
C LYS A 70 -13.49 -10.20 -56.35
N ASP A 71 -12.59 -10.54 -57.26
CA ASP A 71 -12.89 -10.93 -58.65
C ASP A 71 -13.82 -9.93 -59.38
N GLY A 72 -13.60 -8.62 -59.18
CA GLY A 72 -14.40 -7.55 -59.78
C GLY A 72 -15.72 -7.22 -59.07
N SER A 73 -16.09 -7.95 -58.02
CA SER A 73 -17.25 -7.65 -57.18
C SER A 73 -16.85 -6.69 -56.05
N LEU A 74 -17.15 -5.41 -56.23
CA LEU A 74 -16.86 -4.35 -55.26
C LEU A 74 -17.76 -4.45 -54.01
N ILE A 75 -17.18 -4.21 -52.83
CA ILE A 75 -17.97 -4.21 -51.60
C ILE A 75 -18.72 -2.88 -51.38
N PRO A 76 -19.82 -2.86 -50.60
CA PRO A 76 -20.68 -1.68 -50.45
C PRO A 76 -19.97 -0.42 -49.92
N ILE A 77 -18.99 -0.54 -49.03
CA ILE A 77 -18.25 0.62 -48.53
C ILE A 77 -17.28 1.20 -49.57
N TYR A 78 -16.68 0.34 -50.40
CA TYR A 78 -15.83 0.81 -51.50
C TYR A 78 -16.65 1.52 -52.57
N THR A 79 -17.83 0.98 -52.93
CA THR A 79 -18.74 1.65 -53.87
C THR A 79 -19.26 2.98 -53.31
N TYR A 80 -19.58 3.03 -52.02
CA TYR A 80 -19.93 4.27 -51.33
C TYR A 80 -18.80 5.31 -51.42
N PHE A 81 -17.56 4.90 -51.12
CA PHE A 81 -16.39 5.79 -51.17
C PHE A 81 -16.20 6.39 -52.57
N GLU A 82 -16.19 5.56 -53.62
CA GLU A 82 -16.02 6.04 -54.99
C GLU A 82 -17.13 7.02 -55.41
N ALA A 83 -18.36 6.82 -54.95
CA ALA A 83 -19.47 7.75 -55.20
C ALA A 83 -19.30 9.11 -54.47
N GLN A 84 -18.63 9.15 -53.32
CA GLN A 84 -18.43 10.37 -52.53
C GLN A 84 -17.11 11.10 -52.85
N LYS A 85 -16.17 10.42 -53.51
CA LYS A 85 -14.80 10.91 -53.76
C LYS A 85 -14.76 12.25 -54.51
N ALA A 86 -15.67 12.47 -55.46
CA ALA A 86 -15.74 13.73 -56.20
C ALA A 86 -16.08 14.94 -55.31
N ALA A 87 -16.94 14.73 -54.30
CA ALA A 87 -17.29 15.76 -53.32
C ALA A 87 -16.25 15.87 -52.19
N ASN A 88 -15.42 14.84 -52.00
CA ASN A 88 -14.45 14.75 -50.92
C ASN A 88 -13.07 14.31 -51.46
N PRO A 89 -12.37 15.17 -52.22
CA PRO A 89 -11.17 14.78 -52.97
C PRO A 89 -9.97 14.41 -52.08
N SER A 90 -9.96 14.85 -50.82
CA SER A 90 -8.91 14.53 -49.84
C SER A 90 -9.15 13.20 -49.10
N TRP A 91 -10.31 12.56 -49.28
CA TRP A 91 -10.55 11.25 -48.68
C TRP A 91 -9.66 10.19 -49.32
N THR A 92 -9.17 9.28 -48.49
CA THR A 92 -8.32 8.16 -48.93
C THR A 92 -8.99 6.83 -48.66
N PHE A 93 -8.68 5.84 -49.49
CA PHE A 93 -9.12 4.46 -49.29
C PHE A 93 -7.91 3.54 -49.23
N GLY A 94 -7.65 2.97 -48.05
CA GLY A 94 -6.62 1.96 -47.82
C GLY A 94 -7.22 0.57 -47.96
N SER A 95 -6.65 -0.26 -48.84
CA SER A 95 -7.10 -1.65 -48.98
C SER A 95 -6.54 -2.50 -47.83
N ILE A 96 -7.41 -3.27 -47.18
CA ILE A 96 -7.03 -4.33 -46.23
C ILE A 96 -7.59 -5.69 -46.69
N CYS A 97 -7.06 -6.80 -46.16
CA CYS A 97 -7.57 -8.16 -46.46
C CYS A 97 -8.87 -8.44 -45.65
N HIS A 98 -9.60 -9.55 -45.89
CA HIS A 98 -10.93 -9.81 -45.31
C HIS A 98 -10.96 -10.06 -43.78
N GLY A 99 -9.94 -9.61 -43.05
CA GLY A 99 -9.77 -9.85 -41.64
C GLY A 99 -8.33 -10.26 -41.31
N PRO A 100 -8.01 -10.41 -40.03
CA PRO A 100 -6.67 -10.78 -39.55
C PRO A 100 -6.26 -12.21 -39.93
N ASP A 101 -7.17 -13.01 -40.47
CA ASP A 101 -6.96 -14.43 -40.78
C ASP A 101 -6.37 -14.68 -42.18
N GLU A 102 -6.41 -13.70 -43.09
CA GLU A 102 -5.96 -13.85 -44.49
C GLU A 102 -4.55 -13.34 -44.76
N VAL A 103 -4.04 -12.45 -43.92
CA VAL A 103 -2.61 -12.07 -43.84
C VAL A 103 -2.12 -12.49 -42.46
N ALA A 104 -0.81 -12.58 -42.22
CA ALA A 104 -0.27 -12.86 -40.89
C ALA A 104 -0.64 -11.71 -39.94
N GLY A 105 -1.84 -11.76 -39.35
CA GLY A 105 -2.37 -10.73 -38.48
C GLY A 105 -1.90 -10.98 -37.06
N SER A 106 -1.30 -9.98 -36.42
CA SER A 106 -1.06 -10.03 -34.97
C SER A 106 -2.18 -9.24 -34.27
N LYS A 107 -2.98 -9.93 -33.45
CA LYS A 107 -3.96 -9.31 -32.58
C LYS A 107 -3.47 -9.32 -31.13
N VAL A 108 -3.45 -8.16 -30.51
CA VAL A 108 -3.24 -7.97 -29.07
C VAL A 108 -4.56 -7.48 -28.50
N GLU A 109 -5.19 -8.25 -27.62
CA GLU A 109 -6.46 -7.87 -27.01
C GLU A 109 -6.27 -6.66 -26.06
N PRO A 110 -7.20 -5.69 -26.06
CA PRO A 110 -7.17 -4.60 -25.10
C PRO A 110 -7.44 -5.09 -23.67
N THR A 111 -6.88 -4.41 -22.69
CA THR A 111 -7.21 -4.60 -21.27
C THR A 111 -8.12 -3.47 -20.78
N CYS A 112 -8.32 -3.30 -19.47
CA CYS A 112 -9.12 -2.20 -18.93
C CYS A 112 -8.44 -0.83 -19.05
N GLY A 113 -7.11 -0.77 -19.12
CA GLY A 113 -6.34 0.49 -19.18
C GLY A 113 -5.27 0.54 -20.27
N VAL A 114 -5.07 -0.54 -21.03
CA VAL A 114 -4.10 -0.60 -22.12
C VAL A 114 -4.83 -0.89 -23.43
N ASP A 115 -4.60 -0.02 -24.41
CA ASP A 115 -5.09 -0.23 -25.78
C ASP A 115 -4.49 -1.52 -26.35
N GLY A 116 -5.32 -2.34 -26.98
CA GLY A 116 -4.90 -3.47 -27.79
C GLY A 116 -4.50 -3.02 -29.19
N THR A 117 -4.13 -3.97 -30.05
CA THR A 117 -3.84 -3.68 -31.45
C THR A 117 -4.32 -4.79 -32.37
N ILE A 118 -4.60 -4.43 -33.61
CA ILE A 118 -4.72 -5.36 -34.73
C ILE A 118 -3.79 -4.86 -35.83
N SER A 119 -2.94 -5.75 -36.35
CA SER A 119 -1.97 -5.42 -37.40
C SER A 119 -2.11 -6.35 -38.59
N PHE A 120 -1.94 -5.79 -39.77
CA PHE A 120 -1.97 -6.48 -41.06
C PHE A 120 -0.60 -6.33 -41.70
N GLU A 121 0.08 -7.44 -41.96
CA GLU A 121 1.39 -7.44 -42.63
C GLU A 121 1.25 -7.30 -44.15
N PRO A 122 2.23 -6.67 -44.83
CA PRO A 122 2.27 -6.63 -46.29
C PRO A 122 2.15 -8.02 -46.89
N GLY A 123 1.37 -8.15 -47.96
CA GLY A 123 1.15 -9.45 -48.60
C GLY A 123 0.07 -9.42 -49.67
N ASN A 124 -0.02 -10.54 -50.38
CA ASN A 124 -1.06 -10.78 -51.37
C ASN A 124 -2.20 -11.57 -50.72
N CYS A 125 -3.39 -11.01 -50.76
CA CYS A 125 -4.62 -11.64 -50.32
C CYS A 125 -5.09 -12.69 -51.33
N THR A 126 -5.74 -13.76 -50.85
CA THR A 126 -6.44 -14.75 -51.70
C THR A 126 -7.56 -14.13 -52.56
N CYS A 127 -8.00 -12.94 -52.18
CA CYS A 127 -8.98 -12.11 -52.85
C CYS A 127 -8.42 -11.28 -54.02
N GLY A 128 -7.10 -11.28 -54.21
CA GLY A 128 -6.41 -10.50 -55.24
C GLY A 128 -5.97 -9.11 -54.79
N ASN A 129 -6.35 -8.67 -53.57
CA ASN A 129 -5.84 -7.42 -53.00
C ASN A 129 -4.38 -7.55 -52.57
N VAL A 130 -3.63 -6.46 -52.69
CA VAL A 130 -2.23 -6.40 -52.27
C VAL A 130 -2.11 -5.34 -51.18
N LEU A 131 -1.64 -5.75 -50.01
CA LEU A 131 -1.26 -4.85 -48.94
C LEU A 131 0.24 -4.54 -49.08
N THR A 132 0.56 -3.27 -49.33
CA THR A 132 1.95 -2.85 -49.65
C THR A 132 2.78 -2.50 -48.43
N GLU A 133 2.13 -2.14 -47.32
CA GLU A 133 2.78 -1.72 -46.08
C GLU A 133 2.01 -2.25 -44.87
N ARG A 134 2.71 -2.38 -43.73
CA ARG A 134 2.07 -2.83 -42.49
C ARG A 134 1.08 -1.77 -42.03
N VAL A 135 -0.16 -2.19 -41.78
CA VAL A 135 -1.18 -1.31 -41.22
C VAL A 135 -1.54 -1.80 -39.83
N THR A 136 -1.42 -0.92 -38.83
CA THR A 136 -1.74 -1.21 -37.44
C THR A 136 -2.83 -0.27 -36.95
N PHE A 137 -3.84 -0.85 -36.31
CA PHE A 137 -4.94 -0.12 -35.70
C PHE A 137 -4.99 -0.41 -34.20
N ALA A 138 -5.26 0.64 -33.41
CA ALA A 138 -5.46 0.51 -31.98
C ALA A 138 -6.87 -0.02 -31.68
N LEU A 139 -6.97 -0.99 -30.78
CA LEU A 139 -8.21 -1.44 -30.18
C LEU A 139 -8.33 -0.69 -28.84
N PRO A 140 -9.31 0.21 -28.67
CA PRO A 140 -9.42 0.98 -27.43
C PRO A 140 -9.48 0.08 -26.20
N ALA A 141 -8.80 0.49 -25.11
CA ALA A 141 -8.95 -0.12 -23.80
C ALA A 141 -10.44 -0.25 -23.44
N THR A 142 -10.79 -1.38 -22.83
CA THR A 142 -12.18 -1.74 -22.56
C THR A 142 -12.85 -0.86 -21.51
N GLN A 143 -12.07 -0.14 -20.70
CA GLN A 143 -12.53 0.66 -19.55
C GLN A 143 -13.35 -0.13 -18.52
N LYS A 144 -13.31 -1.46 -18.57
CA LYS A 144 -14.02 -2.34 -17.63
C LYS A 144 -13.09 -2.75 -16.51
N HIS A 145 -13.03 -1.93 -15.47
CA HIS A 145 -12.19 -2.18 -14.30
C HIS A 145 -12.81 -3.20 -13.36
N THR A 146 -11.96 -4.03 -12.75
CA THR A 146 -12.30 -4.88 -11.60
C THR A 146 -11.46 -4.42 -10.42
N PHE A 147 -12.06 -3.73 -9.46
CA PHE A 147 -11.37 -3.09 -8.33
C PHE A 147 -11.25 -4.02 -7.10
N ASP A 148 -10.68 -5.20 -7.25
CA ASP A 148 -10.63 -6.23 -6.20
C ASP A 148 -9.35 -6.17 -5.34
N LYS A 149 -8.37 -5.34 -5.70
CA LYS A 149 -7.13 -5.17 -4.96
C LYS A 149 -7.24 -4.02 -3.96
N THR A 150 -6.93 -4.27 -2.69
CA THR A 150 -6.78 -3.20 -1.67
C THR A 150 -5.30 -2.83 -1.52
N VAL A 151 -4.98 -1.54 -1.56
CA VAL A 151 -3.61 -1.02 -1.41
C VAL A 151 -3.54 -0.05 -0.25
N ILE A 152 -2.54 -0.23 0.62
CA ILE A 152 -2.24 0.71 1.70
C ILE A 152 -1.46 1.89 1.08
N SER A 153 -2.09 3.06 1.04
CA SER A 153 -1.47 4.29 0.53
C SER A 153 -0.51 4.89 1.55
N LYS A 154 -0.82 4.71 2.83
CA LYS A 154 -0.07 5.27 3.95
C LYS A 154 -0.25 4.37 5.17
N GLU A 155 0.86 3.89 5.72
CA GLU A 155 0.83 3.12 6.96
C GLU A 155 0.37 4.00 8.13
N ALA A 156 -0.41 3.42 9.03
CA ALA A 156 -0.82 4.09 10.26
C ALA A 156 0.31 4.08 11.28
N THR A 157 0.39 5.14 12.08
CA THR A 157 1.27 5.23 13.26
C THR A 157 0.42 5.62 14.47
N CYS A 158 1.02 5.68 15.66
CA CYS A 158 0.32 6.14 16.86
C CYS A 158 0.05 7.65 16.90
N THR A 159 0.59 8.44 15.95
CA THR A 159 0.38 9.89 15.86
C THR A 159 -0.27 10.33 14.55
N VAL A 160 -0.34 9.44 13.57
CA VAL A 160 -0.82 9.75 12.22
C VAL A 160 -1.69 8.61 11.71
N LYS A 161 -2.92 8.94 11.30
CA LYS A 161 -3.79 7.98 10.61
C LYS A 161 -3.12 7.47 9.32
N GLY A 162 -3.30 6.18 9.05
CA GLY A 162 -2.97 5.60 7.76
C GLY A 162 -4.12 5.79 6.77
N SER A 163 -3.95 5.29 5.56
CA SER A 163 -5.02 5.23 4.55
C SER A 163 -4.82 4.07 3.58
N LYS A 164 -5.93 3.58 3.03
CA LYS A 164 -5.97 2.56 1.99
C LYS A 164 -7.00 2.91 0.93
N HIS A 165 -6.87 2.31 -0.23
CA HIS A 165 -7.82 2.45 -1.33
C HIS A 165 -7.95 1.15 -2.12
N ARG A 166 -8.90 1.11 -3.06
CA ARG A 166 -9.06 -0.01 -4.00
C ARG A 166 -8.47 0.36 -5.35
N GLU A 167 -7.80 -0.61 -5.97
CA GLU A 167 -7.19 -0.49 -7.30
C GLU A 167 -7.68 -1.62 -8.20
N CYS A 168 -7.60 -1.39 -9.51
CA CYS A 168 -7.85 -2.40 -10.50
C CYS A 168 -6.69 -3.41 -10.52
N SER A 169 -6.99 -4.70 -10.36
CA SER A 169 -5.97 -5.76 -10.41
C SER A 169 -5.24 -5.88 -11.75
N VAL A 170 -5.82 -5.36 -12.82
CA VAL A 170 -5.28 -5.47 -14.19
C VAL A 170 -4.42 -4.26 -14.57
N CYS A 171 -4.89 -3.03 -14.38
CA CYS A 171 -4.16 -1.82 -14.78
C CYS A 171 -3.58 -0.99 -13.63
N GLY A 172 -3.99 -1.25 -12.38
CA GLY A 172 -3.58 -0.45 -11.22
C GLY A 172 -4.35 0.87 -11.05
N ASP A 173 -5.33 1.18 -11.92
CA ASP A 173 -6.15 2.37 -11.75
C ASP A 173 -6.88 2.33 -10.41
N LYS A 174 -6.88 3.45 -9.71
CA LYS A 174 -7.56 3.62 -8.43
C LYS A 174 -9.07 3.79 -8.64
N GLU A 175 -9.87 3.11 -7.81
CA GLU A 175 -11.32 3.32 -7.76
C GLU A 175 -11.62 4.69 -7.14
N ASP A 176 -12.33 5.53 -7.88
CA ASP A 176 -12.73 6.86 -7.42
C ASP A 176 -13.54 6.77 -6.12
N GLY A 177 -13.13 7.55 -5.11
CA GLY A 177 -13.80 7.58 -3.80
C GLY A 177 -13.55 6.35 -2.92
N SER A 178 -12.64 5.45 -3.28
CA SER A 178 -12.30 4.27 -2.47
C SER A 178 -11.33 4.53 -1.31
N ASP A 179 -10.90 5.78 -1.11
CA ASP A 179 -10.03 6.15 0.01
C ASP A 179 -10.74 5.94 1.35
N VAL A 180 -10.12 5.13 2.21
CA VAL A 180 -10.58 4.86 3.57
C VAL A 180 -9.44 5.10 4.53
N ASP A 181 -9.70 5.91 5.56
CA ASP A 181 -8.77 6.12 6.68
C ASP A 181 -8.53 4.80 7.43
N ILE A 182 -7.25 4.53 7.75
CA ILE A 182 -6.87 3.50 8.71
C ILE A 182 -6.67 4.21 10.06
N PRO A 183 -7.35 3.78 11.14
CA PRO A 183 -7.15 4.35 12.47
C PRO A 183 -5.68 4.37 12.90
N MET A 184 -5.33 5.34 13.75
CA MET A 184 -4.01 5.38 14.38
C MET A 184 -3.77 4.11 15.19
N LEU A 185 -2.50 3.69 15.26
CA LEU A 185 -2.12 2.59 16.13
C LEU A 185 -2.24 3.02 17.60
N ALA A 186 -2.56 2.08 18.48
CA ALA A 186 -2.59 2.37 19.90
C ALA A 186 -1.17 2.69 20.41
N HIS A 187 -1.06 3.66 21.33
CA HIS A 187 0.20 3.90 22.03
C HIS A 187 0.59 2.69 22.89
N THR A 188 1.87 2.33 22.85
CA THR A 188 2.48 1.36 23.78
C THR A 188 3.34 2.14 24.77
N TYR A 189 2.88 2.24 26.02
CA TYR A 189 3.50 3.07 27.05
C TYR A 189 4.52 2.29 27.89
N ALA A 190 5.63 2.95 28.23
CA ALA A 190 6.65 2.52 29.17
C ALA A 190 6.81 3.58 30.27
N GLU A 191 7.27 3.18 31.46
CA GLU A 191 7.57 4.10 32.54
C GLU A 191 8.95 4.74 32.35
N ILE A 192 9.01 6.07 32.50
CA ILE A 192 10.22 6.87 32.44
C ILE A 192 10.44 7.53 33.79
N ILE A 193 11.63 7.35 34.36
CA ILE A 193 12.04 8.04 35.59
C ILE A 193 12.56 9.43 35.19
N ASP A 194 11.84 10.47 35.61
CA ASP A 194 12.23 11.86 35.35
C ASP A 194 13.34 12.31 36.30
N THR A 195 13.11 12.08 37.60
CA THR A 195 14.04 12.39 38.67
C THR A 195 14.12 11.18 39.60
N PRO A 196 15.29 10.56 39.77
CA PRO A 196 15.40 9.44 40.70
C PRO A 196 15.19 9.92 42.14
N ALA A 197 14.48 9.12 42.94
CA ALA A 197 14.31 9.41 44.36
C ALA A 197 15.63 9.24 45.13
N THR A 198 15.80 10.02 46.19
CA THR A 198 16.89 9.87 47.15
C THR A 198 16.33 9.63 48.55
N CYS A 199 17.18 9.46 49.56
CA CYS A 199 16.73 9.34 50.95
C CYS A 199 16.33 10.67 51.59
N THR A 200 16.41 11.79 50.87
CA THR A 200 15.99 13.12 51.35
C THR A 200 15.04 13.83 50.41
N GLU A 201 15.01 13.46 49.14
CA GLU A 201 14.21 14.10 48.09
C GLU A 201 13.34 13.08 47.37
N GLU A 202 12.06 13.39 47.20
CA GLU A 202 11.14 12.60 46.38
C GLU A 202 11.61 12.60 44.92
N GLY A 203 11.47 11.46 44.25
CA GLY A 203 11.65 11.36 42.80
C GLY A 203 10.34 11.57 42.06
N SER A 204 10.39 11.47 40.74
CA SER A 204 9.20 11.52 39.87
C SER A 204 9.38 10.61 38.66
N LYS A 205 8.24 10.11 38.16
CA LYS A 205 8.16 9.31 36.94
C LYS A 205 6.91 9.69 36.15
N HIS A 206 6.90 9.35 34.88
CA HIS A 206 5.71 9.39 34.04
C HIS A 206 5.65 8.21 33.07
N SER A 207 4.52 8.06 32.37
CA SER A 207 4.39 7.07 31.29
C SER A 207 4.55 7.72 29.92
N GLU A 208 5.43 7.18 29.08
CA GLU A 208 5.73 7.71 27.75
C GLU A 208 5.57 6.63 26.69
N CYS A 209 5.06 6.98 25.51
CA CYS A 209 4.93 6.03 24.42
C CYS A 209 6.33 5.66 23.90
N SER A 210 6.69 4.39 24.02
CA SER A 210 7.98 3.83 23.57
C SER A 210 8.28 3.99 22.07
N VAL A 211 7.29 4.34 21.25
CA VAL A 211 7.42 4.48 19.80
C VAL A 211 7.57 5.93 19.36
N CYS A 212 6.75 6.84 19.91
CA CYS A 212 6.68 8.23 19.45
C CYS A 212 7.00 9.26 20.53
N ASN A 213 7.38 8.81 21.72
CA ASN A 213 7.76 9.64 22.86
C ASN A 213 6.66 10.58 23.37
N THR A 214 5.40 10.31 23.01
CA THR A 214 4.26 11.05 23.53
C THR A 214 4.02 10.64 24.98
N LYS A 215 4.14 11.59 25.89
CA LYS A 215 3.76 11.42 27.30
C LYS A 215 2.26 11.15 27.42
N LYS A 216 1.90 10.10 28.17
CA LYS A 216 0.52 9.76 28.48
C LYS A 216 -0.07 10.85 29.37
N GLU A 217 -1.26 11.32 29.02
CA GLU A 217 -1.97 12.31 29.82
C GLU A 217 -2.21 11.79 31.25
N ASN A 218 -2.01 12.66 32.24
CA ASN A 218 -2.21 12.37 33.66
C ASN A 218 -1.41 11.17 34.18
N SER A 219 -0.18 10.97 33.67
CA SER A 219 0.71 9.88 34.11
C SER A 219 1.82 10.30 35.07
N ASP A 220 1.88 11.58 35.43
CA ASP A 220 2.83 12.09 36.40
C ASP A 220 2.59 11.49 37.79
N GLU A 221 3.59 10.77 38.30
CA GLU A 221 3.56 10.15 39.61
C GLU A 221 4.83 10.48 40.39
N LYS A 222 4.67 10.70 41.70
CA LYS A 222 5.80 10.86 42.61
C LYS A 222 6.36 9.50 43.03
N ILE A 223 7.68 9.41 43.08
CA ILE A 223 8.39 8.30 43.72
C ILE A 223 8.73 8.76 45.13
N GLY A 224 8.24 8.06 46.16
CA GLY A 224 8.57 8.36 47.55
C GLY A 224 10.08 8.31 47.81
N VAL A 225 10.52 8.93 48.91
CA VAL A 225 11.93 8.88 49.32
C VAL A 225 12.40 7.44 49.54
N LEU A 226 13.66 7.19 49.22
CA LEU A 226 14.31 5.91 49.53
C LEU A 226 14.58 5.79 51.04
N PRO A 227 14.54 4.59 51.61
CA PRO A 227 14.91 4.41 53.01
C PRO A 227 16.38 4.79 53.26
N HIS A 228 16.65 5.42 54.40
CA HIS A 228 18.02 5.69 54.83
C HIS A 228 18.80 4.39 55.03
N THR A 229 20.07 4.40 54.61
CA THR A 229 21.01 3.30 54.84
C THR A 229 21.99 3.72 55.93
N PHE A 230 21.75 3.28 57.17
CA PHE A 230 22.51 3.69 58.36
C PHE A 230 23.68 2.73 58.65
N ASP A 231 24.76 2.86 57.91
CA ASP A 231 25.95 2.00 57.95
C ASP A 231 27.28 2.77 58.13
N LYS A 232 27.22 4.10 58.33
CA LYS A 232 28.41 4.93 58.60
C LYS A 232 28.47 5.32 60.07
N GLU A 233 29.55 4.94 60.76
CA GLU A 233 29.88 5.46 62.10
C GLU A 233 30.75 6.71 61.97
N VAL A 234 30.40 7.77 62.71
CA VAL A 234 31.15 9.02 62.78
C VAL A 234 31.57 9.27 64.22
N VAL A 235 32.86 9.47 64.43
CA VAL A 235 33.40 9.89 65.74
C VAL A 235 33.25 11.40 65.85
N ASP A 236 32.38 11.84 66.75
CA ASP A 236 32.12 13.26 67.02
C ASP A 236 33.21 13.88 67.88
N LYS A 237 33.72 13.09 68.84
CA LYS A 237 34.76 13.49 69.78
C LYS A 237 35.62 12.27 70.10
N GLU A 238 36.91 12.39 69.85
CA GLU A 238 37.88 11.36 70.25
C GLU A 238 37.95 11.26 71.78
N ALA A 239 37.98 10.03 72.30
CA ALA A 239 38.21 9.82 73.73
C ALA A 239 39.66 10.15 74.09
N THR A 240 39.86 10.69 75.28
CA THR A 240 41.19 10.97 75.83
C THR A 240 41.37 10.28 77.18
N TYR A 241 42.57 10.39 77.76
CA TYR A 241 42.82 9.86 79.11
C TYR A 241 41.99 10.57 80.19
N THR A 242 41.49 11.78 79.93
CA THR A 242 40.77 12.61 80.91
C THR A 242 39.30 12.83 80.56
N GLU A 243 38.93 12.71 79.30
CA GLU A 243 37.58 12.99 78.79
C GLU A 243 37.04 11.83 77.96
N GLU A 244 35.76 11.53 78.15
CA GLU A 244 35.04 10.58 77.29
C GLU A 244 34.88 11.17 75.88
N GLY A 245 34.89 10.27 74.89
CA GLY A 245 34.58 10.58 73.50
C GLY A 245 33.12 10.26 73.17
N SER A 246 32.70 10.52 71.94
CA SER A 246 31.37 10.18 71.45
C SER A 246 31.41 9.83 69.97
N LYS A 247 30.55 8.90 69.57
CA LYS A 247 30.28 8.58 68.16
C LYS A 247 28.79 8.42 67.93
N HIS A 248 28.37 8.52 66.68
CA HIS A 248 27.02 8.19 66.25
C HIS A 248 27.01 7.40 64.94
N THR A 249 25.84 6.88 64.57
CA THR A 249 25.61 6.28 63.25
C THR A 249 24.78 7.22 62.38
N GLU A 250 25.22 7.48 61.16
CA GLU A 250 24.50 8.29 60.18
C GLU A 250 24.25 7.52 58.88
N CYS A 251 23.34 8.06 58.06
CA CYS A 251 23.08 7.57 56.73
C CYS A 251 24.33 7.79 55.87
N SER A 252 24.90 6.74 55.28
CA SER A 252 26.08 6.86 54.42
C SER A 252 25.84 7.72 53.17
N VAL A 253 24.57 7.83 52.74
CA VAL A 253 24.18 8.54 51.52
C VAL A 253 24.00 10.04 51.76
N CYS A 254 23.33 10.45 52.85
CA CYS A 254 22.95 11.85 53.07
C CYS A 254 23.45 12.47 54.38
N GLY A 255 24.11 11.70 55.26
CA GLY A 255 24.59 12.20 56.55
C GLY A 255 23.49 12.45 57.59
N THR A 256 22.24 12.06 57.33
CA THR A 256 21.19 12.12 58.35
C THR A 256 21.56 11.19 59.49
N LYS A 257 21.70 11.73 60.70
CA LYS A 257 21.98 10.97 61.92
C LYS A 257 20.82 10.04 62.26
N LYS A 258 21.11 8.78 62.58
CA LYS A 258 20.12 7.82 63.06
C LYS A 258 19.70 8.21 64.48
N GLU A 259 18.40 8.38 64.69
CA GLU A 259 17.86 8.71 66.02
C GLU A 259 18.24 7.65 67.06
N GLY A 260 18.73 8.10 68.22
CA GLY A 260 19.17 7.23 69.31
C GLY A 260 20.50 6.47 69.07
N SER A 261 21.29 6.83 68.05
CA SER A 261 22.57 6.18 67.76
C SER A 261 23.78 6.75 68.49
N ASP A 262 23.59 7.75 69.35
CA ASP A 262 24.65 8.34 70.16
C ASP A 262 25.23 7.32 71.14
N VAL A 263 26.53 7.03 71.00
CA VAL A 263 27.27 6.13 71.87
C VAL A 263 28.47 6.86 72.46
N VAL A 264 28.58 6.83 73.79
CA VAL A 264 29.75 7.35 74.50
C VAL A 264 30.94 6.39 74.33
N ILE A 265 32.09 6.93 73.94
CA ILE A 265 33.35 6.18 73.87
C ILE A 265 34.09 6.35 75.21
N PRO A 266 34.35 5.26 75.96
CA PRO A 266 35.05 5.33 77.23
C PRO A 266 36.45 5.94 77.12
N LYS A 267 36.94 6.53 78.22
CA LYS A 267 38.30 7.11 78.32
C LYS A 267 39.38 6.09 77.98
N ILE A 268 40.45 6.55 77.32
CA ILE A 268 41.61 5.71 77.02
C ILE A 268 42.30 5.35 78.33
N VAL A 269 42.52 4.06 78.59
CA VAL A 269 43.24 3.57 79.77
C VAL A 269 44.74 3.48 79.43
N LYS A 270 45.62 3.96 80.32
CA LYS A 270 47.07 3.75 80.16
C LYS A 270 47.38 2.29 80.49
N GLU A 271 47.83 1.52 79.51
CA GLU A 271 48.29 0.15 79.74
C GLU A 271 49.65 0.15 80.45
N GLU A 272 49.67 -0.24 81.72
CA GLU A 272 50.82 -0.94 82.32
C GLU A 272 50.33 -2.28 82.89
N ASP A 273 51.04 -3.33 82.47
CA ASP A 273 51.22 -4.67 83.07
C ASP A 273 50.28 -5.86 82.75
N LYS A 274 50.68 -6.60 81.70
CA LYS A 274 51.00 -8.07 81.57
C LYS A 274 50.33 -8.71 80.33
N ASN A 275 51.03 -9.05 79.23
CA ASN A 275 52.10 -10.06 78.98
C ASN A 275 51.66 -11.49 79.41
N ASN A 276 51.66 -12.59 78.63
CA ASN A 276 52.25 -12.92 77.32
C ASN A 276 51.66 -14.26 76.80
N ASN A 277 51.43 -14.41 75.49
CA ASN A 277 52.04 -15.44 74.61
C ASN A 277 51.25 -15.66 73.28
N ASN A 278 51.78 -15.00 72.23
CA ASN A 278 52.11 -15.45 70.86
C ASN A 278 51.34 -16.64 70.23
N ASN A 279 50.98 -16.63 68.95
CA ASN A 279 51.80 -16.26 67.78
C ASN A 279 50.87 -16.06 66.54
N GLY A 280 50.93 -14.95 65.81
CA GLY A 280 51.59 -14.82 64.48
C GLY A 280 50.68 -15.33 63.33
N ASP A 281 50.41 -14.65 62.21
CA ASP A 281 50.99 -13.48 61.54
C ASP A 281 49.98 -12.99 60.46
N SER A 282 50.20 -11.76 60.03
CA SER A 282 49.43 -10.79 59.25
C SER A 282 48.89 -11.24 57.88
N THR A 283 47.70 -10.76 57.49
CA THR A 283 47.51 -9.68 56.47
C THR A 283 46.03 -9.44 56.10
N SER A 284 45.80 -8.23 55.58
CA SER A 284 44.61 -7.46 55.23
C SER A 284 43.36 -8.10 54.58
N ASN A 285 42.26 -7.35 54.81
CA ASN A 285 41.15 -6.97 53.91
C ASN A 285 39.88 -7.84 53.81
N GLY A 286 38.74 -7.15 53.95
CA GLY A 286 37.55 -7.41 53.14
C GLY A 286 36.33 -7.96 53.87
N SER A 287 35.33 -7.09 54.05
CA SER A 287 33.93 -7.45 54.30
C SER A 287 33.32 -8.14 53.08
N THR A 288 32.52 -9.21 53.25
CA THR A 288 31.32 -9.53 52.44
C THR A 288 30.53 -10.72 53.00
N VAL A 289 29.21 -10.61 52.89
CA VAL A 289 28.17 -11.49 53.44
C VAL A 289 27.89 -12.71 52.54
N THR A 290 27.39 -13.76 53.21
CA THR A 290 27.13 -15.15 52.86
C THR A 290 26.10 -15.47 51.75
N LYS A 291 26.38 -16.53 50.98
CA LYS A 291 25.46 -17.60 50.52
C LYS A 291 25.85 -18.89 51.27
N THR A 292 25.06 -19.94 51.53
CA THR A 292 24.12 -20.71 50.69
C THR A 292 23.43 -21.81 51.54
N GLY A 293 22.27 -22.30 51.07
CA GLY A 293 21.83 -23.72 51.14
C GLY A 293 20.40 -23.96 51.69
N SER A 294 19.56 -24.90 51.24
CA SER A 294 19.54 -25.87 50.12
C SER A 294 18.15 -26.57 50.04
N ASP A 295 17.74 -27.05 48.85
CA ASP A 295 16.94 -28.26 48.49
C ASP A 295 15.49 -28.46 49.05
N LYS A 296 14.49 -29.15 48.44
CA LYS A 296 14.22 -29.84 47.14
C LYS A 296 12.74 -30.32 47.06
N THR A 297 12.24 -30.61 45.84
CA THR A 297 11.12 -31.54 45.41
C THR A 297 9.65 -31.18 45.78
N ALA A 298 8.56 -31.48 45.04
CA ALA A 298 8.25 -32.27 43.82
C ALA A 298 6.76 -32.08 43.38
N VAL A 299 6.44 -32.30 42.07
CA VAL A 299 5.21 -32.97 41.49
C VAL A 299 3.86 -32.18 41.52
N ASN A 300 3.01 -31.98 40.47
CA ASN A 300 2.39 -32.80 39.38
C ASN A 300 1.81 -31.93 38.19
N ASN A 301 1.58 -32.56 37.04
CA ASN A 301 0.95 -32.10 35.76
C ASN A 301 -0.63 -32.19 35.77
N PRO A 302 -1.44 -31.63 34.82
CA PRO A 302 -1.64 -32.11 33.41
C PRO A 302 -1.63 -30.97 32.33
N GLN A 303 -1.09 -31.11 31.10
CA GLN A 303 -1.56 -31.82 29.88
C GLN A 303 -2.96 -31.40 29.36
N THR A 304 -3.17 -30.89 28.13
CA THR A 304 -3.32 -31.61 26.83
C THR A 304 -3.66 -30.58 25.72
N SER A 305 -3.10 -30.65 24.49
CA SER A 305 -3.64 -31.30 23.25
C SER A 305 -4.78 -30.48 22.59
N ASP A 306 -5.00 -30.37 21.28
CA ASP A 306 -4.60 -31.12 20.09
C ASP A 306 -4.61 -30.21 18.83
N GLU A 307 -3.97 -30.73 17.78
CA GLU A 307 -4.06 -30.28 16.39
C GLU A 307 -5.50 -30.28 15.85
N MET A 308 -5.76 -29.53 14.76
CA MET A 308 -6.37 -30.11 13.55
C MET A 308 -6.37 -29.14 12.35
N ASN A 309 -5.77 -29.62 11.27
CA ASN A 309 -5.88 -29.16 9.89
C ASN A 309 -7.24 -29.63 9.31
N MET A 310 -7.97 -28.79 8.56
CA MET A 310 -8.83 -29.28 7.47
C MET A 310 -9.25 -28.18 6.49
N VAL A 311 -8.89 -28.42 5.23
CA VAL A 311 -9.40 -27.78 4.01
C VAL A 311 -10.88 -28.14 3.82
N LEU A 312 -11.71 -27.17 3.40
CA LEU A 312 -12.94 -27.48 2.67
C LEU A 312 -13.27 -26.39 1.63
N TYR A 313 -13.20 -26.79 0.36
CA TYR A 313 -13.77 -26.09 -0.79
C TYR A 313 -15.27 -26.38 -0.87
N VAL A 314 -16.10 -25.36 -1.09
CA VAL A 314 -17.40 -25.53 -1.76
C VAL A 314 -17.61 -24.40 -2.76
N LEU A 315 -17.69 -24.82 -4.02
CA LEU A 315 -18.12 -24.05 -5.19
C LEU A 315 -19.65 -23.88 -5.18
N LEU A 316 -20.13 -22.64 -5.23
CA LEU A 316 -21.41 -22.26 -5.84
C LEU A 316 -21.20 -20.86 -6.46
N GLY A 317 -21.34 -20.57 -7.76
CA GLY A 317 -22.05 -21.26 -8.82
C GLY A 317 -23.37 -20.56 -9.12
N LEU A 318 -23.38 -19.29 -9.54
CA LEU A 318 -24.50 -18.68 -10.27
C LEU A 318 -24.02 -17.66 -11.30
N VAL A 319 -24.00 -18.14 -12.54
CA VAL A 319 -24.22 -17.39 -13.78
C VAL A 319 -25.64 -16.82 -13.74
N SER A 320 -25.83 -15.53 -13.99
CA SER A 320 -26.71 -15.06 -15.07
C SER A 320 -26.85 -13.53 -15.13
N LEU A 321 -26.44 -12.99 -16.28
CA LEU A 321 -27.17 -12.03 -17.15
C LEU A 321 -27.56 -10.65 -16.55
N GLY A 322 -27.22 -9.50 -17.12
CA GLY A 322 -26.53 -9.24 -18.36
C GLY A 322 -25.91 -7.84 -18.37
N ALA A 323 -24.72 -7.75 -18.95
CA ALA A 323 -24.06 -6.49 -19.27
C ALA A 323 -24.12 -6.32 -20.78
N VAL A 324 -25.04 -5.46 -21.23
CA VAL A 324 -25.00 -4.88 -22.56
C VAL A 324 -23.65 -4.15 -22.67
N GLY A 325 -22.78 -4.62 -23.56
CA GLY A 325 -21.47 -4.05 -23.77
C GLY A 325 -21.60 -2.64 -24.31
N THR A 326 -21.30 -1.65 -23.47
CA THR A 326 -20.99 -0.31 -23.92
C THR A 326 -19.70 -0.36 -24.73
N VAL A 327 -19.80 0.00 -26.01
CA VAL A 327 -18.65 0.31 -26.87
C VAL A 327 -17.96 1.53 -26.26
N GLY A 328 -16.75 1.35 -25.75
CA GLY A 328 -15.97 2.40 -25.09
C GLY A 328 -15.58 3.50 -26.07
N TYR A 329 -16.22 4.67 -25.95
CA TYR A 329 -15.78 5.88 -26.61
C TYR A 329 -14.76 6.62 -25.76
N LYS A 330 -13.67 7.06 -26.38
CA LYS A 330 -12.57 7.83 -25.78
C LYS A 330 -13.05 9.25 -25.43
N LEU A 331 -13.74 9.44 -24.31
CA LEU A 331 -14.03 10.76 -23.77
C LEU A 331 -12.90 11.20 -22.84
N LYS A 332 -11.86 11.81 -23.42
CA LYS A 332 -10.85 12.56 -22.65
C LYS A 332 -11.50 13.84 -22.12
N LYS A 333 -12.04 13.81 -20.89
CA LYS A 333 -12.44 15.02 -20.17
C LYS A 333 -11.20 15.91 -20.00
N ARG A 334 -11.15 17.04 -20.70
CA ARG A 334 -10.34 18.19 -20.29
C ARG A 334 -11.17 18.97 -19.27
N ASN A 335 -10.68 19.05 -18.05
CA ASN A 335 -11.21 19.94 -17.02
C ASN A 335 -11.27 21.37 -17.58
N ILE A 336 -12.47 21.97 -17.53
CA ILE A 336 -12.65 23.41 -17.35
C ILE A 336 -12.90 23.60 -15.86
#